data_AF-A0A432KBN9-F1
#
_entry.id   AF-A0A432KBN9-F1
#
_cell.length_a   1.000
_cell.length_b   1.000
_cell.length_c   1.000
_cell.angle_alpha   90.00
_cell.angle_beta   90.00
_cell.angle_gamma   90.00
#
_symmetry.space_group_name_H-M   'P 1'
#
loop_
_entity.id
_entity.type
_entity.pdbx_description
1 polymer ?
#
loop_
_entity_poly.entity_id
_entity_poly.type
_entity_poly.pdbx_seq_one_letter_code
_entity_poly.pdbx_strand_id
1 'polypeptide(L)'
;MTVIMTTLSLIVYFHYLPEGIEKTRTTVFIVMAFTQLFNLYNMRSLKKSVFNIGFFSNKYINIAIMVSILIQITVIEVPFFERIFSFQAVSALEFMVLVTMASLVLWSGELYKLVKGKLELGK
;
A
#
# COMPACT_ATOMS: atom_id res chain seq x y z
N MET A 1 -5.91 -10.92 1.25
CA MET A 1 -5.32 -9.57 1.07
C MET A 1 -6.02 -8.80 -0.04
N THR A 2 -6.19 -9.38 -1.24
CA THR A 2 -6.85 -8.72 -2.38
C THR A 2 -8.19 -8.06 -2.03
N VAL A 3 -9.08 -8.75 -1.31
CA VAL A 3 -10.37 -8.18 -0.88
C VAL A 3 -10.18 -6.87 -0.10
N ILE A 4 -9.22 -6.83 0.83
CA ILE A 4 -8.94 -5.62 1.63
C ILE A 4 -8.40 -4.50 0.75
N MET A 5 -7.50 -4.82 -0.18
CA MET A 5 -6.91 -3.86 -1.11
C MET A 5 -7.96 -3.25 -2.03
N THR A 6 -8.86 -4.07 -2.59
CA THR A 6 -9.98 -3.62 -3.40
C THR A 6 -10.93 -2.75 -2.59
N THR A 7 -11.31 -3.17 -1.38
CA THR A 7 -12.20 -2.40 -0.51
C THR A 7 -11.61 -1.04 -0.15
N LEU A 8 -10.33 -0.98 0.24
CA LEU A 8 -9.65 0.29 0.55
C LEU A 8 -9.62 1.22 -0.67
N SER A 9 -9.33 0.68 -1.85
CA SER A 9 -9.29 1.46 -3.08
C SER A 9 -10.66 2.03 -3.45
N LEU A 10 -11.73 1.24 -3.27
CA LEU A 10 -13.10 1.69 -3.48
C LEU A 10 -13.54 2.75 -2.46
N ILE A 11 -13.18 2.59 -1.18
CA ILE A 11 -13.46 3.59 -0.14
C ILE A 11 -12.82 4.93 -0.52
N VAL A 12 -11.54 4.90 -0.92
CA VAL A 12 -10.80 6.11 -1.32
C VAL A 12 -11.41 6.71 -2.57
N TYR A 13 -11.79 5.88 -3.55
CA TYR A 13 -12.47 6.34 -4.76
C TYR A 13 -13.75 7.11 -4.43
N PHE A 14 -14.67 6.53 -3.64
CA PHE A 14 -15.93 7.18 -3.30
C PHE A 14 -15.74 8.41 -2.41
N HIS A 15 -14.70 8.44 -1.57
CA HIS A 15 -14.41 9.59 -0.71
C HIS A 15 -13.94 10.81 -1.52
N TYR A 16 -13.06 10.62 -2.51
CA TYR A 16 -12.47 11.71 -3.28
C TYR A 16 -13.24 12.05 -4.57
N LEU A 17 -14.18 11.19 -5.01
CA LEU A 17 -15.01 11.44 -6.20
C LEU A 17 -15.67 12.84 -6.24
N PRO A 18 -16.20 13.37 -5.12
CA PRO A 18 -16.79 14.71 -5.10
C PRO A 18 -15.79 15.85 -5.32
N GLU A 19 -14.49 15.62 -5.08
CA GLU A 19 -13.43 16.62 -5.25
C GLU A 19 -12.88 16.67 -6.68
N GLY A 20 -13.28 15.74 -7.55
CA GLY A 20 -12.91 15.71 -8.96
C GLY A 20 -12.20 14.42 -9.39
N ILE A 21 -12.30 14.11 -10.69
CA ILE A 21 -11.79 12.86 -11.27
C ILE A 21 -10.25 12.78 -11.19
N GLU A 22 -9.55 13.91 -11.36
CA GLU A 22 -8.07 13.96 -11.32
C GLU A 22 -7.54 13.68 -9.91
N LYS A 23 -8.10 14.34 -8.89
CA LYS A 23 -7.77 14.05 -7.49
C LYS A 23 -8.09 12.61 -7.12
N THR A 24 -9.26 12.12 -7.49
CA THR A 24 -9.68 10.73 -7.25
C THR A 24 -8.72 9.73 -7.88
N ARG A 25 -8.29 9.98 -9.12
CA ARG A 25 -7.34 9.12 -9.83
C ARG A 25 -6.00 9.08 -9.10
N THR A 26 -5.51 10.22 -8.64
CA THR A 26 -4.23 10.34 -7.94
C THR A 26 -4.28 9.63 -6.59
N THR A 27 -5.33 9.86 -5.78
CA THR A 27 -5.47 9.25 -4.45
C THR A 27 -5.66 7.73 -4.54
N VAL A 28 -6.43 7.24 -5.52
CA VAL A 28 -6.60 5.81 -5.79
C VAL A 28 -5.30 5.18 -6.29
N PHE A 29 -4.53 5.85 -7.16
CA PHE A 29 -3.22 5.38 -7.60
C PHE A 29 -2.25 5.21 -6.42
N ILE A 30 -2.18 6.20 -5.52
CA ILE A 30 -1.35 6.15 -4.30
C ILE A 30 -1.75 4.94 -3.46
N VAL A 31 -3.04 4.79 -3.11
CA VAL A 31 -3.49 3.71 -2.23
C VAL A 31 -3.27 2.34 -2.86
N MET A 32 -3.58 2.17 -4.15
CA MET A 32 -3.35 0.89 -4.84
C MET A 32 -1.88 0.51 -4.83
N ALA A 33 -0.97 1.43 -5.11
CA ALA A 33 0.44 1.09 -5.15
C ALA A 33 1.03 0.85 -3.75
N PHE A 34 0.73 1.70 -2.76
CA PHE A 34 1.21 1.49 -1.41
C PHE A 34 0.67 0.20 -0.79
N THR A 35 -0.59 -0.16 -1.06
CA THR A 35 -1.13 -1.45 -0.60
C THR A 35 -0.36 -2.64 -1.19
N GLN A 36 0.12 -2.55 -2.44
CA GLN A 36 0.99 -3.58 -3.04
C GLN A 36 2.36 -3.63 -2.35
N LEU A 37 2.96 -2.48 -2.03
CA LEU A 37 4.23 -2.42 -1.30
C LEU A 37 4.13 -3.05 0.09
N PHE A 38 3.05 -2.77 0.82
CA PHE A 38 2.78 -3.42 2.11
C PHE A 38 2.49 -4.92 1.96
N ASN A 39 1.75 -5.32 0.92
CA ASN A 39 1.49 -6.72 0.63
C ASN A 39 2.77 -7.49 0.27
N LEU A 40 3.76 -6.85 -0.36
CA LEU A 40 5.05 -7.47 -0.67
C LEU A 40 5.72 -8.01 0.59
N TYR A 41 5.66 -7.30 1.72
CA TYR A 41 6.15 -7.80 3.01
C TYR A 41 5.39 -9.05 3.47
N ASN A 42 4.07 -9.07 3.32
CA ASN A 42 3.27 -10.25 3.68
C ASN A 42 3.63 -11.48 2.84
N MET A 43 3.92 -11.28 1.54
CA MET A 43 4.26 -12.36 0.61
C MET A 43 5.66 -12.94 0.83
N ARG A 44 6.53 -12.28 1.61
CA ARG A 44 7.85 -12.82 1.98
C ARG A 44 7.77 -14.18 2.65
N SER A 45 6.70 -14.42 3.39
CA SER A 45 6.49 -15.67 4.10
C SER A 45 5.01 -15.84 4.43
N LEU A 46 4.44 -16.94 3.94
CA LEU A 46 3.05 -17.31 4.19
C LEU A 46 2.83 -17.93 5.59
N LYS A 47 3.91 -18.28 6.31
CA LYS A 47 3.85 -18.96 7.62
C LYS A 47 4.43 -18.12 8.76
N LYS A 48 5.66 -17.63 8.59
CA LYS A 48 6.33 -16.77 9.57
C LYS A 48 5.84 -15.31 9.46
N SER A 49 5.61 -14.70 10.63
CA SER A 49 5.30 -13.27 10.79
C SER A 49 6.47 -12.40 10.31
N VAL A 50 6.16 -11.26 9.68
CA VAL A 50 7.16 -10.27 9.24
C VAL A 50 7.97 -9.73 10.41
N PHE A 51 7.35 -9.57 11.58
CA PHE A 51 8.04 -9.12 12.80
C PHE A 51 9.09 -10.11 13.30
N ASN A 52 8.86 -11.41 13.11
CA ASN A 52 9.81 -12.45 13.51
C ASN A 52 10.97 -12.62 12.50
N ILE A 53 10.73 -12.31 11.22
CA ILE A 53 11.76 -12.35 10.17
C ILE A 53 12.58 -11.05 10.13
N GLY A 54 11.99 -9.94 10.59
CA GLY A 54 12.54 -8.59 10.49
C GLY A 54 12.24 -7.93 9.15
N PHE A 55 11.85 -6.65 9.18
CA PHE A 55 11.64 -5.85 7.97
C PHE A 55 12.92 -5.71 7.14
N PHE A 56 14.07 -5.55 7.80
CA PHE A 56 15.34 -5.28 7.13
C PHE A 56 16.16 -6.49 6.68
N SER A 57 15.66 -7.72 6.90
CA SER A 57 16.46 -8.92 6.64
C SER A 57 16.62 -9.29 5.17
N ASN A 58 15.79 -8.75 4.26
CA ASN A 58 15.97 -8.92 2.82
C ASN A 58 16.28 -7.58 2.14
N LYS A 59 17.57 -7.37 1.85
CA LYS A 59 18.06 -6.13 1.21
C LYS A 59 17.43 -5.87 -0.15
N TYR A 60 17.20 -6.91 -0.96
CA TYR A 60 16.62 -6.76 -2.30
C TYR A 60 15.17 -6.24 -2.24
N ILE A 61 14.36 -6.77 -1.32
CA ILE A 61 12.97 -6.31 -1.14
C ILE A 61 12.95 -4.86 -0.67
N ASN A 62 13.81 -4.49 0.27
CA ASN A 62 13.86 -3.11 0.76
C ASN A 62 14.32 -2.12 -0.30
N ILE A 63 15.28 -2.52 -1.14
CA ILE A 63 15.69 -1.72 -2.31
C ILE A 63 14.52 -1.58 -3.28
N ALA A 64 13.83 -2.67 -3.61
CA ALA A 64 12.69 -2.63 -4.53
C ALA A 64 11.56 -1.72 -4.01
N ILE A 65 11.29 -1.75 -2.70
CA ILE A 65 10.30 -0.87 -2.06
C ILE A 65 10.76 0.58 -2.11
N MET A 66 12.01 0.88 -1.76
CA MET A 66 12.54 2.25 -1.83
C MET A 66 12.50 2.81 -3.25
N VAL A 67 12.93 2.02 -4.24
CA VAL A 67 12.85 2.42 -5.66
C VAL A 67 11.40 2.65 -6.08
N SER A 68 10.47 1.79 -5.67
CA SER A 68 9.05 1.96 -5.97
C SER A 68 8.46 3.24 -5.35
N ILE A 69 8.82 3.56 -4.10
CA ILE A 69 8.39 4.81 -3.45
C ILE A 69 8.95 6.03 -4.17
N LEU A 70 10.22 6.00 -4.58
CA LEU A 70 10.82 7.12 -5.33
C LEU A 70 10.13 7.33 -6.68
N ILE A 71 9.86 6.25 -7.41
CA ILE A 71 9.10 6.32 -8.67
C ILE A 71 7.71 6.89 -8.40
N GLN A 72 7.02 6.44 -7.36
CA GLN A 72 5.70 6.92 -7.00
C GLN A 72 5.66 8.42 -6.79
N ILE A 73 6.56 8.94 -5.95
CA ILE A 73 6.68 10.38 -5.68
C ILE A 73 7.02 11.13 -6.97
N THR A 74 7.95 10.61 -7.76
CA THR A 74 8.34 11.22 -9.05
C THR A 74 7.16 11.35 -10.00
N VAL A 75 6.33 10.31 -10.14
CA VAL A 75 5.19 10.32 -11.08
C VAL A 75 4.09 11.29 -10.60
N ILE A 76 3.94 11.49 -9.29
CA ILE A 76 2.92 12.40 -8.72
C ILE A 76 3.36 13.86 -8.77
N GLU A 77 4.63 14.15 -8.47
CA GLU A 77 5.11 15.52 -8.27
C GLU A 77 5.74 16.15 -9.52
N VAL A 78 6.19 15.36 -10.50
CA VAL A 78 6.84 15.90 -11.69
C VAL A 78 5.78 16.29 -12.74
N PRO A 79 5.72 17.56 -13.18
CA PRO A 79 4.67 18.06 -14.09
C PRO A 79 4.57 17.33 -15.42
N PHE A 80 5.66 16.70 -15.88
CA PHE A 80 5.66 15.86 -17.08
C PHE A 80 4.74 14.64 -16.92
N PHE A 81 4.83 13.95 -15.79
CA PHE A 81 4.01 12.77 -15.51
C PHE A 81 2.59 13.16 -15.11
N GLU A 82 2.44 14.28 -14.39
CA GLU A 82 1.13 14.85 -14.05
C GLU A 82 0.22 14.99 -15.28
N ARG A 83 0.74 15.53 -16.38
CA ARG A 83 -0.01 15.69 -17.64
C ARG A 83 -0.34 14.37 -18.32
N ILE A 84 0.58 13.40 -18.30
CA ILE A 84 0.40 12.09 -18.95
C ILE A 84 -0.66 11.28 -18.23
N PHE A 85 -0.63 11.27 -16.90
CA PHE A 85 -1.54 10.48 -16.08
C PHE A 85 -2.79 11.26 -15.63
N SER A 86 -2.88 12.56 -15.97
CA SER A 86 -3.87 13.52 -15.46
C SER A 86 -3.99 13.42 -13.94
N PHE A 87 -2.83 13.49 -13.29
CA PHE A 87 -2.75 13.56 -11.84
C PHE A 87 -2.94 15.00 -11.37
N GLN A 88 -3.31 15.12 -10.10
CA GLN A 88 -3.47 16.37 -9.41
C GLN A 88 -2.67 16.28 -8.11
N ALA A 89 -1.86 17.30 -7.84
CA ALA A 89 -1.06 17.36 -6.62
C ALA A 89 -1.92 17.14 -5.37
N VAL A 90 -1.43 16.29 -4.47
CA VAL A 90 -2.06 16.01 -3.16
C VAL A 90 -1.23 16.66 -2.07
N SER A 91 -1.87 17.12 -1.00
CA SER A 91 -1.13 17.65 0.14
C SER A 91 -0.30 16.55 0.80
N ALA A 92 0.82 16.92 1.44
CA ALA A 92 1.64 15.97 2.18
C ALA A 92 0.85 15.25 3.29
N LEU A 93 -0.13 15.93 3.89
CA LEU A 93 -1.01 15.32 4.89
C LEU A 93 -1.91 14.25 4.27
N GLU A 94 -2.57 14.54 3.16
CA GLU A 94 -3.40 13.55 2.44
C GLU A 94 -2.55 12.34 2.01
N PHE A 95 -1.36 12.58 1.47
CA PHE A 95 -0.44 11.51 1.13
C PHE A 95 -0.12 10.61 2.33
N MET A 96 0.24 11.20 3.48
CA MET A 96 0.51 10.44 4.71
C MET A 96 -0.70 9.65 5.20
N VAL A 97 -1.92 10.22 5.11
CA VAL A 97 -3.16 9.52 5.45
C VAL A 97 -3.38 8.31 4.54
N LEU A 98 -3.24 8.48 3.23
CA LEU A 98 -3.40 7.40 2.25
C LEU A 98 -2.38 6.27 2.47
N VAL A 99 -1.12 6.60 2.74
CA VAL A 99 -0.06 5.63 3.07
C VAL A 99 -0.39 4.89 4.36
N THR A 100 -0.86 5.61 5.38
CA THR A 100 -1.26 5.02 6.67
C THR A 100 -2.43 4.06 6.48
N MET A 101 -3.46 4.44 5.71
CA MET A 101 -4.58 3.57 5.37
C MET A 101 -4.11 2.33 4.59
N ALA A 102 -3.21 2.49 3.63
CA ALA A 102 -2.67 1.38 2.86
C ALA A 102 -1.91 0.35 3.72
N SER A 103 -1.32 0.78 4.85
CA SER A 103 -0.63 -0.10 5.79
C SER A 103 -1.54 -1.16 6.43
N LEU A 104 -2.87 -0.95 6.43
CA LEU A 104 -3.86 -1.93 6.92
C LEU A 104 -3.70 -3.31 6.28
N VAL A 105 -3.20 -3.38 5.05
CA VAL A 105 -2.93 -4.65 4.36
C VAL A 105 -1.83 -5.44 5.05
N LEU A 106 -0.78 -4.78 5.54
CA LEU A 106 0.29 -5.41 6.32
C LEU A 106 -0.29 -6.02 7.60
N TRP A 107 -1.00 -5.21 8.39
CA TRP A 107 -1.60 -5.63 9.66
C TRP A 107 -2.58 -6.78 9.50
N SER A 108 -3.40 -6.74 8.44
CA SER A 108 -4.33 -7.82 8.12
C SER A 108 -3.62 -9.12 7.78
N GLY A 109 -2.48 -9.04 7.08
CA GLY A 109 -1.62 -10.20 6.79
C GLY A 109 -1.01 -10.82 8.02
N GLU A 110 -0.55 -10.01 8.94
CA GLU A 110 0.01 -10.49 10.20
C GLU A 110 -1.07 -11.10 11.09
N LEU A 111 -2.27 -10.50 11.16
CA LEU A 111 -3.42 -11.09 11.85
C LEU A 111 -3.80 -12.46 11.28
N TYR A 112 -3.86 -12.59 9.95
CA TYR A 112 -4.14 -13.86 9.28
C TYR A 112 -3.14 -14.95 9.66
N LYS A 113 -1.83 -14.63 9.67
CA LYS A 113 -0.78 -15.59 10.05
C LYS A 113 -0.88 -15.98 11.52
N LEU A 114 -1.18 -15.05 12.42
CA LEU A 114 -1.35 -15.32 13.85
C LEU A 114 -2.53 -16.27 14.12
N VAL A 115 -3.68 -16.03 13.49
CA VAL A 115 -4.86 -16.89 13.63
C VAL A 115 -4.57 -18.29 13.09
N LYS A 116 -3.94 -18.39 11.91
CA LYS A 116 -3.57 -19.67 11.32
C LYS A 116 -2.57 -20.46 12.18
N GLY A 117 -1.54 -19.78 12.71
CA GLY A 117 -0.55 -20.43 13.58
C GLY A 117 -1.17 -21.00 14.86
N LYS A 118 -2.14 -20.30 15.47
CA LYS A 118 -2.87 -20.82 16.65
C LYS A 118 -3.74 -22.03 16.32
N LEU A 119 -4.40 -22.04 15.16
CA LEU A 119 -5.22 -23.18 14.70
C LEU A 119 -4.39 -24.43 14.41
N GLU A 120 -3.16 -24.28 13.92
CA GLU A 120 -2.26 -25.42 13.65
C GLU A 120 -1.65 -26.02 14.93
N LEU A 121 -1.53 -25.25 16.02
CA LEU A 121 -1.00 -25.70 17.33
C LEU A 121 -2.07 -26.31 18.26
N GLY A 122 -3.36 -26.10 17.95
CA GLY A 122 -4.50 -26.67 18.69
C GLY A 122 -4.96 -28.05 18.18
N LYS A 123 -4.22 -28.63 17.23
CA LYS A 123 -4.36 -30.02 16.75
C LYS A 123 -3.17 -30.84 17.23
#